data_AF-A0A3D9UEV9-F1
#
_entry.id   AF-A0A3D9UEV9-F1
#
_cell.length_a   1.000
_cell.length_b   1.000
_cell.length_c   1.000
_cell.angle_alpha   90.00
_cell.angle_beta   90.00
_cell.angle_gamma   90.00
#
_symmetry.space_group_name_H-M   'P 1'
#
loop_
_entity.id
_entity.type
_entity.pdbx_description
1 polymer ?
#
loop_
_entity_poly.entity_id
_entity_poly.type
_entity_poly.pdbx_seq_one_letter_code
_entity_poly.pdbx_strand_id
1 'polypeptide(L)' 'MKMQKNWWLGFLGLIGIYKIPGMIEAFQADKGWFALISLVWLLWFGYFIPEKKEDK' A
#
# COMPACT_ATOMS: atom_id res chain seq x y z
N MET A 1 -20.11 -0.33 -11.61
CA MET A 1 -18.97 -0.32 -10.67
C MET A 1 -19.44 0.28 -9.36
N LYS A 2 -19.57 -0.51 -8.29
CA LYS A 2 -19.94 0.03 -6.97
C LYS A 2 -18.64 0.25 -6.20
N MET A 3 -18.08 1.46 -6.29
CA MET A 3 -16.88 1.83 -5.53
C MET A 3 -17.20 1.70 -4.04
N GLN A 4 -16.29 1.09 -3.26
CA GLN A 4 -16.41 1.13 -1.81
C GLN A 4 -16.48 2.60 -1.37
N LYS A 5 -17.37 2.91 -0.43
CA LYS A 5 -17.57 4.27 0.12
C LYS A 5 -16.25 4.90 0.60
N ASN A 6 -15.30 4.07 0.99
CA ASN A 6 -13.99 4.45 1.52
C ASN A 6 -12.82 4.13 0.57
N TRP A 7 -13.07 3.91 -0.73
CA TRP A 7 -12.03 3.67 -1.74
C TRP A 7 -10.90 4.72 -1.70
N TRP A 8 -11.24 5.96 -1.36
CA TRP A 8 -10.29 7.05 -1.21
C TRP A 8 -9.20 6.78 -0.14
N LEU A 9 -9.45 5.90 0.84
CA LEU A 9 -8.45 5.45 1.81
C LEU A 9 -7.32 4.63 1.16
N GLY A 10 -7.57 4.04 -0.01
CA GLY A 10 -6.53 3.42 -0.81
C GLY A 10 -5.41 4.40 -1.17
N PHE A 11 -5.73 5.68 -1.44
CA PHE A 11 -4.71 6.70 -1.75
C PHE A 11 -3.73 6.95 -0.60
N LEU A 12 -4.09 6.65 0.66
CA LEU A 12 -3.14 6.70 1.77
C LEU A 12 -2.00 5.68 1.60
N GLY A 13 -2.24 4.58 0.90
CA GLY A 13 -1.21 3.61 0.54
C GLY A 13 -0.15 4.16 -0.44
N LEU A 14 -0.45 5.24 -1.19
CA LEU A 14 0.55 5.93 -2.01
C LEU A 14 1.66 6.58 -1.17
N ILE A 15 1.42 6.85 0.12
CA ILE A 15 2.44 7.32 1.06
C ILE A 15 3.58 6.29 1.18
N GLY A 16 3.25 5.00 1.02
CA GLY A 16 4.25 3.91 0.97
C GLY A 16 5.24 4.05 -0.19
N ILE A 17 4.86 4.68 -1.31
CA ILE A 17 5.73 4.86 -2.49
C ILE A 17 6.90 5.81 -2.18
N TYR A 18 6.66 6.87 -1.41
CA TYR A 18 7.72 7.80 -0.97
C TYR A 18 8.77 7.14 -0.08
N LYS A 19 8.43 6.00 0.53
CA LYS A 19 9.32 5.23 1.42
C LYS A 19 10.08 4.13 0.68
N ILE A 20 9.89 3.95 -0.63
CA ILE A 20 10.62 2.97 -1.45
C ILE A 20 12.15 3.11 -1.31
N PRO A 21 12.76 4.31 -1.34
CA PRO A 21 14.22 4.44 -1.13
C PRO A 21 14.65 3.88 0.24
N GLY A 22 13.87 4.18 1.29
CA GLY A 22 14.13 3.66 2.64
C GLY A 22 13.93 2.14 2.77
N MET A 23 13.05 1.54 1.95
CA MET A 23 12.93 0.09 1.86
C MET A 23 14.17 -0.54 1.22
N ILE A 24 14.65 0.02 0.11
CA ILE A 24 15.85 -0.48 -0.58
C ILE A 24 17.06 -0.44 0.37
N GLU A 25 17.22 0.64 1.11
CA GLU A 25 18.27 0.79 2.13
C GLU A 25 18.12 -0.19 3.30
N ALA A 26 16.90 -0.54 3.70
CA ALA A 26 16.67 -1.54 4.74
C ALA A 26 16.93 -2.98 4.28
N PHE A 27 16.69 -3.28 3.00
CA PHE A 27 17.12 -4.54 2.39
C PHE A 27 18.64 -4.64 2.27
N GLN A 28 19.35 -3.52 2.23
CA GLN A 28 20.82 -3.45 2.29
C GLN A 28 21.37 -3.55 3.73
N ALA A 29 20.53 -3.92 4.71
CA ALA A 29 20.85 -4.17 6.12
C ALA A 29 21.30 -2.96 6.95
N ASP A 30 21.24 -1.74 6.41
CA ASP A 30 21.66 -0.51 7.10
C ASP A 30 20.51 0.23 7.81
N LYS A 31 19.24 -0.09 7.45
CA LYS A 31 18.05 0.52 8.07
C LYS A 31 17.17 -0.49 8.78
N GLY A 32 16.73 -0.11 9.98
CA GLY A 32 15.89 -0.91 10.85
C GLY A 32 14.58 -1.36 10.21
N TRP A 33 14.03 -2.47 10.73
CA TRP A 33 12.88 -3.20 10.20
C TRP A 33 11.60 -2.36 10.04
N PHE A 34 11.57 -1.17 10.64
CA PHE A 34 10.55 -0.14 10.42
C PHE A 34 10.39 0.29 8.96
N ALA A 35 11.41 0.12 8.10
CA ALA A 35 11.26 0.37 6.68
C ALA A 35 10.32 -0.63 5.97
N LEU A 36 10.09 -1.82 6.55
CA LEU A 36 9.17 -2.82 6.01
C LEU A 36 7.70 -2.45 6.25
N ILE A 37 7.40 -1.52 7.16
CA ILE A 37 6.03 -1.00 7.35
C ILE A 37 5.48 -0.37 6.07
N SER A 38 6.35 0.15 5.20
CA SER A 38 5.97 0.69 3.90
C SER A 38 5.37 -0.38 2.96
N LEU A 39 5.75 -1.66 3.11
CA LEU A 39 5.13 -2.78 2.39
C LEU A 39 3.68 -3.00 2.84
N VAL A 40 3.40 -2.83 4.14
CA VAL A 40 2.03 -2.93 4.68
C VAL A 40 1.15 -1.83 4.08
N TRP A 41 1.69 -0.62 3.92
CA TRP A 41 1.00 0.48 3.23
C TRP A 41 0.76 0.22 1.74
N LEU A 42 1.68 -0.46 1.06
CA LEU A 42 1.48 -0.90 -0.34
C LEU A 42 0.41 -1.99 -0.46
N LEU A 43 0.39 -2.97 0.44
CA LEU A 43 -0.65 -4.00 0.47
C LEU A 43 -2.03 -3.40 0.80
N TRP A 44 -2.05 -2.41 1.70
CA TRP A 44 -3.24 -1.63 2.03
C TRP A 44 -3.82 -0.92 0.80
N PHE A 45 -2.98 -0.35 -0.07
CA PHE A 45 -3.43 0.22 -1.35
C PHE A 45 -4.22 -0.80 -2.18
N GLY A 46 -3.68 -2.02 -2.31
CA GLY A 46 -4.29 -3.10 -3.07
C GLY A 46 -5.66 -3.54 -2.53
N TYR A 47 -5.82 -3.59 -1.21
CA TYR A 47 -7.08 -3.97 -0.56
C TYR A 47 -8.23 -2.99 -0.87
N PHE A 48 -7.92 -1.71 -1.05
CA PHE A 48 -8.92 -0.69 -1.35
C PHE A 48 -9.24 -0.56 -2.84
N ILE A 49 -8.55 -1.30 -3.73
CA ILE A 49 -8.89 -1.33 -5.15
C ILE A 49 -10.29 -1.94 -5.29
N PRO A 50 -11.26 -1.22 -5.86
CA PRO A 50 -12.62 -1.71 -5.97
C PRO A 50 -12.65 -2.93 -6.89
N GLU A 51 -12.94 -4.10 -6.33
CA GLU A 51 -13.20 -5.30 -7.12
C GLU A 51 -14.44 -5.08 -7.98
N LYS A 52 -14.34 -5.41 -9.27
CA LYS A 52 -15.52 -5.50 -10.14
C LYS A 52 -16.32 -6.68 -9.61
N LYS A 53 -17.42 -6.40 -8.90
CA LYS A 53 -18.45 -7.39 -8.66
C LYS A 53 -18.95 -7.85 -10.02
N GLU A 54 -18.55 -9.04 -10.44
CA GLU A 54 -19.37 -9.82 -11.36
C GLU A 54 -20.64 -10.14 -10.58
N ASP A 55 -21.74 -9.47 -10.93
CA ASP A 55 -23.07 -9.87 -10.47
C ASP A 55 -23.25 -11.34 -10.90
N LYS A 56 -23.28 -12.23 -9.90
CA LYS A 56 -23.72 -13.62 -10.08
C LYS A 56 -25.23 -13.68 -10.16
#